data_AF-A0A935G1I0-F1
#
_entry.id   AF-A0A935G1I0-F1
#
_cell.length_a   1.000
_cell.length_b   1.000
_cell.length_c   1.000
_cell.angle_alpha   90.00
_cell.angle_beta   90.00
_cell.angle_gamma   90.00
#
_symmetry.space_group_name_H-M   'P 1'
#
loop_
_entity.id
_entity.type
_entity.pdbx_description
1 polymer ?
#
loop_
_entity_poly.entity_id
_entity_poly.type
_entity_poly.pdbx_seq_one_letter_code
_entity_poly.pdbx_strand_id
1 'polypeptide(L)'
;MRLAPAQLAEAVQKIHQRLGDVPVWLFGSRVDDAAKGGDIDLYVELPQPVSPLSIARTRGDLADALGQSVDLVVNDGRYERPIYAIARETGVRLA
;
A
#
# COMPACT_ATOMS: atom_id res chain seq x y z
N MET A 1 -15.18 4.74 -1.77
CA MET A 1 -13.88 4.15 -2.13
C MET A 1 -13.82 4.04 -3.65
N ARG A 2 -13.02 4.88 -4.33
CA ARG A 2 -12.94 4.93 -5.82
C ARG A 2 -12.29 3.69 -6.46
N LEU A 3 -11.61 2.86 -5.68
CA LEU A 3 -11.11 1.56 -6.12
C LEU A 3 -12.23 0.53 -5.96
N ALA A 4 -12.51 -0.20 -7.04
CA ALA A 4 -13.43 -1.32 -6.96
C ALA A 4 -12.87 -2.38 -5.98
N PRO A 5 -13.72 -3.11 -5.23
CA PRO A 5 -13.27 -4.18 -4.34
C PRO A 5 -12.33 -5.19 -5.01
N ALA A 6 -12.56 -5.47 -6.30
CA ALA A 6 -11.69 -6.33 -7.10
C ALA A 6 -10.26 -5.76 -7.26
N GLN A 7 -10.12 -4.45 -7.44
CA GLN A 7 -8.80 -3.80 -7.57
C GLN A 7 -8.04 -3.84 -6.24
N LEU A 8 -8.75 -3.66 -5.11
CA LEU A 8 -8.14 -3.77 -3.78
C LEU A 8 -7.66 -5.20 -3.51
N ALA A 9 -8.48 -6.20 -3.86
CA ALA A 9 -8.10 -7.59 -3.75
C ALA A 9 -6.87 -7.92 -4.62
N GLU A 10 -6.82 -7.41 -5.85
CA GLU A 10 -5.67 -7.57 -6.74
C GLU A 10 -4.41 -6.90 -6.17
N ALA A 11 -4.53 -5.71 -5.60
CA ALA A 11 -3.42 -5.01 -4.96
C ALA A 11 -2.84 -5.82 -3.79
N VAL A 12 -3.72 -6.33 -2.90
CA VAL A 12 -3.32 -7.18 -1.77
C VAL A 12 -2.63 -8.44 -2.28
N GLN A 13 -3.19 -9.10 -3.31
CA GLN A 13 -2.60 -10.30 -3.90
C GLN A 13 -1.19 -10.04 -4.44
N LYS A 14 -0.97 -8.94 -5.15
CA LYS A 14 0.34 -8.57 -5.69
C LYS A 14 1.36 -8.24 -4.60
N ILE A 15 0.92 -7.57 -3.54
CA ILE A 15 1.75 -7.35 -2.34
C ILE A 15 2.15 -8.69 -1.75
N HIS A 16 1.20 -9.59 -1.50
CA HIS A 16 1.47 -10.89 -0.89
C HIS A 16 2.38 -11.78 -1.74
N GLN A 17 2.25 -11.74 -3.07
CA GLN A 17 3.14 -12.46 -3.98
C GLN A 17 4.61 -12.04 -3.88
N ARG A 18 4.90 -10.79 -3.54
CA ARG A 18 6.28 -10.27 -3.50
C ARG A 18 6.84 -10.12 -2.10
N LEU A 19 5.98 -9.79 -1.13
CA LEU A 19 6.37 -9.40 0.22
C LEU A 19 5.92 -10.41 1.29
N GLY A 20 5.17 -11.44 0.90
CA GLY A 20 4.59 -12.43 1.80
C GLY A 20 3.25 -11.97 2.39
N ASP A 21 2.63 -12.84 3.19
CA ASP A 21 1.37 -12.53 3.87
C ASP A 21 1.63 -11.49 4.98
N VAL A 22 1.40 -10.23 4.64
CA VAL A 22 1.71 -9.07 5.47
C VAL A 22 0.48 -8.19 5.62
N PRO A 23 0.34 -7.49 6.77
CA PRO A 23 -0.72 -6.51 6.94
C PRO A 23 -0.66 -5.40 5.88
N VAL A 24 -1.82 -5.03 5.33
CA VAL A 24 -1.94 -4.03 4.27
C VAL A 24 -3.02 -3.01 4.63
N TRP A 25 -2.71 -1.73 4.47
CA TRP A 25 -3.66 -0.64 4.63
C TRP A 25 -3.70 0.24 3.38
N LEU A 26 -4.91 0.67 3.02
CA LEU A 26 -5.10 1.84 2.15
C LEU A 26 -5.21 3.07 3.06
N PHE A 27 -4.39 4.08 2.83
CA PHE A 27 -4.43 5.30 3.63
C PHE A 27 -4.36 6.56 2.76
N GLY A 28 -4.20 7.73 3.38
CA GLY A 28 -3.99 8.99 2.67
C GLY A 28 -5.25 9.57 2.03
N SER A 29 -5.03 10.43 1.04
CA SER A 29 -6.06 11.32 0.46
C SER A 29 -7.20 10.58 -0.25
N ARG A 30 -7.05 9.29 -0.51
CA ARG A 30 -8.04 8.42 -1.16
C ARG A 30 -8.97 7.67 -0.22
N VAL A 31 -8.85 7.88 1.09
CA VAL A 31 -9.89 7.45 2.03
C VAL A 31 -11.17 8.28 1.84
N ASP A 32 -11.07 9.50 1.28
CA ASP A 32 -12.18 10.38 0.97
C ASP A 32 -12.46 10.46 -0.55
N ASP A 33 -13.68 10.08 -0.96
CA ASP A 33 -14.10 9.97 -2.38
C ASP A 33 -14.17 11.32 -3.11
N ALA A 34 -14.15 12.43 -2.37
CA ALA A 34 -14.29 13.78 -2.93
C ALA A 34 -13.00 14.36 -3.54
N ALA A 35 -11.82 13.80 -3.23
CA ALA A 35 -10.55 14.29 -3.73
C ALA A 35 -10.35 13.94 -5.22
N LYS A 36 -9.98 14.93 -6.05
CA LYS A 36 -9.69 14.74 -7.49
C LYS A 36 -8.20 14.49 -7.72
N GLY A 37 -7.84 13.31 -8.26
CA GLY A 37 -6.52 13.00 -8.85
C GLY A 37 -5.33 12.89 -7.88
N GLY A 38 -4.51 11.83 -8.00
CA GLY A 38 -3.25 11.68 -7.22
C GLY A 38 -2.63 10.28 -7.30
N ASP A 39 -1.79 9.88 -6.34
CA ASP A 39 -1.21 8.53 -6.18
C ASP A 39 -1.95 7.66 -5.13
N ILE A 40 -2.04 6.34 -5.30
CA ILE A 40 -2.62 5.45 -4.27
C ILE A 40 -1.61 5.25 -3.15
N ASP A 41 -1.96 5.69 -1.95
CA ASP A 41 -1.12 5.48 -0.77
C ASP A 41 -1.45 4.12 -0.12
N LEU A 42 -0.52 3.17 -0.23
CA LEU A 42 -0.59 1.86 0.41
C LEU A 42 0.48 1.74 1.49
N TYR A 43 0.11 1.17 2.63
CA TYR A 43 1.01 0.92 3.74
C TYR A 43 1.12 -0.57 4.01
N VAL A 44 2.33 -1.06 4.25
CA VAL A 44 2.60 -2.46 4.63
C VAL A 44 3.60 -2.55 5.77
N GLU A 45 3.40 -3.57 6.62
CA GLU A 45 4.31 -3.91 7.71
C GLU A 45 5.00 -5.22 7.43
N LEU A 46 6.34 -5.19 7.34
CA LEU A 46 7.13 -6.37 7.05
C LEU A 46 7.78 -6.88 8.33
N PRO A 47 7.74 -8.21 8.60
CA PRO A 47 8.41 -8.79 9.75
C PRO A 47 9.94 -8.73 9.62
N GLN A 48 10.45 -8.54 8.40
CA GLN A 48 11.87 -8.47 8.09
C GLN A 48 12.11 -7.52 6.91
N PRO A 49 13.26 -6.83 6.87
CA PRO A 49 13.63 -5.98 5.74
C PRO A 49 13.68 -6.75 4.42
N VAL A 50 13.14 -6.14 3.38
CA VAL A 50 13.21 -6.64 1.99
C VAL A 50 14.11 -5.76 1.15
N SER A 51 14.58 -6.29 0.01
CA SER A 51 15.45 -5.51 -0.87
C SER A 51 14.71 -4.29 -1.46
N PRO A 52 15.39 -3.16 -1.67
CA PRO A 52 14.81 -2.00 -2.37
C PRO A 52 14.26 -2.36 -3.77
N LEU A 53 14.90 -3.32 -4.45
CA LEU A 53 14.44 -3.83 -5.74
C LEU A 53 13.10 -4.56 -5.63
N SER A 54 12.87 -5.32 -4.55
CA SER A 54 11.58 -5.97 -4.29
C SER A 54 10.49 -4.92 -4.12
N ILE A 55 10.74 -3.88 -3.32
CA ILE A 55 9.79 -2.78 -3.10
C ILE A 55 9.48 -2.06 -4.42
N ALA A 56 10.50 -1.73 -5.21
CA ALA A 56 10.33 -1.07 -6.50
C ALA A 56 9.50 -1.91 -7.49
N ARG A 57 9.74 -3.23 -7.53
CA ARG A 57 8.96 -4.16 -8.35
C ARG A 57 7.52 -4.26 -7.87
N THR A 58 7.29 -4.30 -6.56
CA THR A 58 5.92 -4.28 -6.01
C THR A 58 5.18 -3.02 -6.41
N ARG A 59 5.81 -1.84 -6.33
CA ARG A 59 5.20 -0.59 -6.80
C ARG A 59 4.85 -0.62 -8.28
N GLY A 60 5.75 -1.13 -9.13
CA GLY A 60 5.49 -1.28 -10.57
C GLY A 60 4.29 -2.18 -10.85
N ASP A 61 4.28 -3.38 -10.27
CA ASP A 61 3.18 -4.33 -10.45
C ASP A 61 1.83 -3.79 -9.98
N LEU A 62 1.83 -3.00 -8.89
CA LEU A 62 0.65 -2.33 -8.36
C LEU A 62 0.18 -1.20 -9.29
N ALA A 63 1.09 -0.40 -9.82
CA ALA A 63 0.76 0.66 -10.75
C ALA A 63 0.14 0.10 -12.05
N ASP A 64 0.70 -0.98 -12.57
CA ASP A 64 0.19 -1.67 -13.75
C ASP A 64 -1.20 -2.27 -13.50
N ALA A 65 -1.42 -2.87 -12.33
CA ALA A 65 -2.71 -3.47 -11.96
C ALA A 65 -3.82 -2.44 -11.78
N LEU A 66 -3.48 -1.33 -11.15
CA LEU A 66 -4.45 -0.34 -10.71
C LEU A 66 -4.65 0.77 -11.77
N GLY A 67 -3.82 0.78 -12.82
CA GLY A 67 -3.85 1.78 -13.88
C GLY A 67 -3.51 3.20 -13.41
N GLN A 68 -2.90 3.32 -12.23
CA GLN A 68 -2.54 4.60 -11.61
C GLN A 68 -1.32 4.41 -10.70
N SER A 69 -0.54 5.47 -10.51
CA SER A 69 0.65 5.46 -9.67
C SER A 69 0.30 5.15 -8.20
N VAL A 70 1.23 4.46 -7.53
CA VAL A 70 1.06 3.92 -6.17
C VAL A 70 2.27 4.31 -5.34
N ASP A 71 2.03 5.02 -4.24
CA ASP A 71 3.02 5.20 -3.19
C ASP A 71 2.90 4.07 -2.16
N LEU A 72 3.84 3.11 -2.24
CA LEU A 72 3.92 2.02 -1.28
C LEU A 72 4.86 2.41 -0.14
N VAL A 73 4.29 2.72 1.03
CA VAL A 73 5.02 2.94 2.27
C VAL A 73 5.28 1.61 2.97
N VAL A 74 6.55 1.31 3.21
CA VAL A 74 6.99 0.07 3.85
C VAL A 74 7.54 0.40 5.24
N ASN A 75 7.02 -0.28 6.25
CA ASN A 75 7.61 -0.36 7.57
C ASN A 75 8.31 -1.71 7.74
N ASP A 76 9.64 -1.69 7.79
CA ASP A 76 10.48 -2.88 8.00
C ASP A 76 11.02 -2.99 9.44
N GLY A 77 10.44 -2.21 10.37
CA GLY A 77 10.81 -2.21 11.79
C GLY A 77 12.13 -1.51 12.11
N ARG A 78 12.87 -0.98 11.12
CA ARG A 78 14.16 -0.30 11.38
C ARG A 78 14.02 1.10 11.94
N TYR A 79 12.95 1.79 11.55
CA TYR A 79 12.68 3.17 11.92
C TYR A 79 11.21 3.32 12.24
N GLU A 80 10.88 4.25 13.12
CA GLU A 80 9.49 4.69 13.30
C GLU A 80 9.32 6.03 12.60
N ARG A 81 8.24 6.15 11.82
CA ARG A 81 7.93 7.37 11.05
C ARG A 81 6.51 7.80 11.38
N PRO A 82 6.23 9.11 11.50
CA PRO A 82 4.88 9.61 11.78
C PRO A 82 3.82 9.08 10.80
N ILE A 83 4.20 8.86 9.53
CA ILE A 83 3.32 8.30 8.50
C ILE A 83 2.81 6.89 8.83
N TYR A 84 3.53 6.11 9.63
CA TYR A 84 3.08 4.77 10.04
C TYR A 84 1.92 4.85 11.02
N ALA A 85 1.99 5.77 11.99
CA ALA A 85 0.87 6.02 12.90
C ALA A 85 -0.35 6.52 12.14
N ILE A 86 -0.15 7.49 11.23
CA ILE A 86 -1.23 8.01 10.36
C ILE A 86 -1.88 6.88 9.56
N ALA A 87 -1.08 6.02 8.90
CA ALA A 87 -1.61 4.92 8.11
C ALA A 87 -2.42 3.91 8.94
N ARG A 88 -2.01 3.63 10.18
CA ARG A 88 -2.73 2.73 11.09
C ARG A 88 -4.02 3.36 11.64
N GLU A 89 -3.98 4.65 11.97
CA GLU A 89 -5.09 5.35 12.63
C GLU A 89 -6.19 5.78 11.65
N THR A 90 -5.79 6.28 10.48
CA THR A 90 -6.74 6.82 9.49
C THR A 90 -6.97 5.90 8.30
N GLY A 91 -6.11 4.89 8.12
CA GLY A 91 -6.19 3.97 7.00
C GLY A 91 -7.27 2.90 7.17
N VAL A 92 -7.72 2.36 6.04
CA VAL A 92 -8.60 1.19 5.98
C VAL A 92 -7.74 -0.05 5.81
N ARG A 93 -7.81 -0.97 6.78
CA ARG A 93 -7.10 -2.25 6.71
C ARG A 93 -7.74 -3.15 5.64
N LEU A 94 -6.91 -3.69 4.76
CA LEU A 94 -7.31 -4.57 3.65
C LEU A 94 -6.98 -6.04 3.92
N ALA A 95 -5.89 -6.30 4.65
CA ALA A 95 -5.43 -7.63 5.10
C ALA A 95 -4.71 -7.52 6.45
#